data_AF-A0A2W6C6B6-F1
#
_entry.id   AF-A0A2W6C6B6-F1
#
_cell.length_a   1.000
_cell.length_b   1.000
_cell.length_c   1.000
_cell.angle_alpha   90.00
_cell.angle_beta   90.00
_cell.angle_gamma   90.00
#
_symmetry.space_group_name_H-M   'P 1'
#
loop_
_entity.id
_entity.type
_entity.pdbx_description
1 polymer ?
#
loop_
_entity_poly.entity_id
_entity_poly.type
_entity_poly.pdbx_seq_one_letter_code
_entity_poly.pdbx_strand_id
1 'polypeptide(L)'
;MAVVTTSIDEDIWQDVWDEERSWREEKPETEQTPDPFALVIFGATGDLAHRKLIPSLFNLFQSKLLPGKMEIVGFGRSERSDEEFREGLRQAIQDAGTRVQERVWDEFARHIIYLRGNYDDPKSFEALGETLDRLDREAGTENHHLFYLATPPNVYADVVAQLGKAELEKPRQEGGWSRLVVEKPFGRDLETAQRLDHCVHEAFDEAQVYRIDHYLGK
;
A
#
# COMPACT_ATOMS: atom_id res chain seq x y z
N MET A 1 19.55 -22.93 43.19
CA MET A 1 18.95 -22.43 41.94
C MET A 1 19.74 -21.22 41.52
N ALA A 2 20.56 -21.33 40.47
CA ALA A 2 21.29 -20.20 39.89
C ALA A 2 20.64 -19.90 38.54
N VAL A 3 20.14 -18.68 38.38
CA VAL A 3 19.61 -18.16 37.13
C VAL A 3 20.81 -17.81 36.26
N VAL A 4 20.97 -18.51 35.14
CA VAL A 4 21.94 -18.15 34.10
C VAL A 4 21.28 -17.08 33.25
N THR A 5 21.67 -15.83 33.44
CA THR A 5 21.40 -14.75 32.47
C THR A 5 22.51 -14.78 31.43
N THR A 6 22.21 -15.26 30.23
CA THR A 6 23.07 -15.09 29.06
C THR A 6 23.06 -13.61 28.68
N SER A 7 24.17 -12.94 28.95
CA SER A 7 24.47 -11.61 28.40
C SER A 7 24.50 -11.72 26.87
N ILE A 8 23.76 -10.87 26.18
CA ILE A 8 23.92 -10.67 24.75
C ILE A 8 25.29 -10.01 24.57
N ASP A 9 26.15 -10.58 23.72
CA ASP A 9 27.49 -10.06 23.44
C ASP A 9 27.39 -8.65 22.85
N GLU A 10 28.14 -7.70 23.41
CA GLU A 10 28.22 -6.31 22.90
C GLU A 10 28.73 -6.27 21.44
N ASP A 11 29.46 -7.31 21.02
CA ASP A 11 30.01 -7.48 19.69
C ASP A 11 28.91 -7.62 18.61
N ILE A 12 27.75 -8.22 18.93
CA ILE A 12 26.63 -8.36 17.98
C ILE A 12 26.08 -6.98 17.59
N TRP A 13 26.04 -6.04 18.54
CA TRP A 13 25.54 -4.72 18.26
C TRP A 13 26.53 -3.95 17.38
N GLN A 14 27.83 -4.06 17.67
CA GLN A 14 28.87 -3.39 16.91
C GLN A 14 28.86 -3.78 15.42
N ASP A 15 28.70 -5.08 15.12
CA ASP A 15 28.60 -5.60 13.75
C ASP A 15 27.37 -5.05 13.02
N VAL A 16 26.22 -4.98 13.69
CA VAL A 16 24.99 -4.38 13.13
C VAL A 16 25.17 -2.89 12.85
N TRP A 17 25.83 -2.16 13.75
CA TRP A 17 26.08 -0.72 13.57
C TRP A 17 27.10 -0.42 12.46
N ASP A 18 28.10 -1.28 12.27
CA ASP A 18 29.11 -1.12 11.23
C ASP A 18 28.57 -1.55 9.84
N GLU A 19 27.70 -2.56 9.77
CA GLU A 19 26.91 -2.85 8.57
C GLU A 19 25.99 -1.67 8.22
N GLU A 20 25.20 -1.14 9.16
CA GLU A 20 24.33 0.03 8.94
C GLU A 20 25.08 1.26 8.40
N ARG A 21 26.34 1.47 8.83
CA ARG A 21 27.20 2.55 8.32
C ARG A 21 27.64 2.30 6.89
N SER A 22 28.00 1.07 6.54
CA SER A 22 28.34 0.67 5.17
C SER A 22 27.17 0.92 4.22
N TRP A 23 25.94 0.58 4.62
CA TRP A 23 24.71 0.84 3.85
C TRP A 23 24.41 2.33 3.62
N ARG A 24 24.87 3.22 4.52
CA ARG A 24 24.66 4.68 4.39
C ARG A 24 25.71 5.35 3.49
N GLU A 25 26.89 4.76 3.35
CA GLU A 25 27.97 5.28 2.50
C GLU A 25 27.83 4.82 1.04
N GLU A 26 27.17 3.69 0.80
CA GLU A 26 26.63 3.32 -0.50
C GLU A 26 25.41 4.20 -0.82
N LYS A 27 25.63 5.32 -1.52
CA LYS A 27 24.54 6.08 -2.12
C LYS A 27 23.69 5.11 -2.94
N PRO A 28 22.39 4.90 -2.64
CA PRO A 28 21.55 4.15 -3.56
C PRO A 28 21.59 4.88 -4.90
N GLU A 29 21.93 4.10 -5.92
CA GLU A 29 21.92 4.51 -7.32
C GLU A 29 20.62 5.29 -7.59
N THR A 30 20.78 6.52 -8.13
CA THR A 30 19.73 7.42 -8.66
C THR A 30 18.29 7.06 -8.31
N GLU A 31 17.57 7.87 -7.51
CA GLU A 31 16.13 7.72 -7.25
C GLU A 31 15.38 7.21 -8.49
N GLN A 32 15.15 5.90 -8.55
CA GLN A 32 14.56 5.27 -9.73
C GLN A 32 13.06 5.50 -9.64
N THR A 33 12.48 6.12 -10.67
CA THR A 33 11.03 6.19 -10.79
C THR A 33 10.49 4.76 -10.82
N PRO A 34 9.52 4.40 -9.96
CA PRO A 34 8.94 3.06 -9.95
C PRO A 34 8.38 2.66 -11.31
N ASP A 35 8.24 1.35 -11.55
CA ASP A 35 7.46 0.81 -12.67
C ASP A 35 6.05 1.42 -12.69
N PRO A 36 5.39 1.58 -13.85
CA PRO A 36 3.95 1.85 -13.92
C PRO A 36 3.17 0.91 -12.99
N PHE A 37 2.12 1.37 -12.32
CA PHE A 37 1.36 0.51 -11.41
C PHE A 37 -0.05 1.02 -11.09
N ALA A 38 -0.93 0.10 -10.71
CA ALA A 38 -2.20 0.41 -10.09
C ALA A 38 -2.10 0.27 -8.56
N LEU A 39 -2.43 1.33 -7.83
CA LEU A 39 -2.53 1.37 -6.38
C LEU A 39 -4.00 1.19 -5.96
N VAL A 40 -4.30 0.07 -5.31
CA VAL A 40 -5.61 -0.16 -4.70
C VAL A 40 -5.55 0.23 -3.23
N ILE A 41 -6.35 1.20 -2.81
CA ILE A 41 -6.44 1.64 -1.42
C ILE A 41 -7.73 1.09 -0.82
N PHE A 42 -7.62 0.02 -0.02
CA PHE A 42 -8.75 -0.45 0.77
C PHE A 42 -8.99 0.51 1.93
N GLY A 43 -10.24 0.95 2.12
CA GLY A 43 -10.55 1.96 3.13
C GLY A 43 -10.15 3.37 2.69
N ALA A 44 -10.17 3.65 1.39
CA ALA A 44 -9.71 4.92 0.82
C ALA A 44 -10.42 6.17 1.36
N THR A 45 -11.61 6.03 1.94
CA THR A 45 -12.37 7.12 2.56
C THR A 45 -12.07 7.29 4.07
N GLY A 46 -11.12 6.53 4.61
CA GLY A 46 -10.78 6.49 6.03
C GLY A 46 -9.76 7.55 6.44
N ASP A 47 -9.59 7.71 7.76
CA ASP A 47 -8.72 8.72 8.37
C ASP A 47 -7.25 8.61 7.90
N LEU A 48 -6.70 7.39 7.89
CA LEU A 48 -5.31 7.15 7.47
C LEU A 48 -5.09 7.58 6.01
N ALA A 49 -6.01 7.20 5.12
CA ALA A 49 -5.92 7.53 3.71
C ALA A 49 -5.92 9.06 3.52
N HIS A 50 -6.89 9.76 4.12
CA HIS A 50 -7.06 11.20 3.97
C HIS A 50 -5.94 12.01 4.65
N ARG A 51 -5.48 11.62 5.84
CA ARG A 51 -4.52 12.43 6.60
C ARG A 51 -3.06 12.17 6.25
N LYS A 52 -2.74 10.99 5.70
CA LYS A 52 -1.36 10.56 5.48
C LYS A 52 -1.11 10.10 4.05
N LEU A 53 -1.82 9.07 3.60
CA LEU A 53 -1.49 8.40 2.33
C LEU A 53 -1.69 9.34 1.13
N ILE A 54 -2.88 9.92 0.99
CA ILE A 54 -3.24 10.75 -0.17
C ILE A 54 -2.42 12.05 -0.22
N PRO A 55 -2.22 12.82 0.87
CA PRO A 55 -1.31 13.96 0.87
C PRO A 55 0.12 13.55 0.49
N SER A 56 0.62 12.40 0.95
CA SER A 56 1.96 11.92 0.62
C SER A 56 2.08 11.54 -0.85
N LEU A 57 1.11 10.81 -1.41
CA LEU A 57 1.05 10.47 -2.82
C LEU A 57 0.99 11.73 -3.70
N PHE A 58 0.19 12.73 -3.32
CA PHE A 58 0.13 13.99 -4.07
C PHE A 58 1.46 14.76 -4.01
N ASN A 59 2.17 14.74 -2.88
CA ASN A 59 3.51 15.33 -2.78
C ASN A 59 4.54 14.61 -3.66
N LEU A 60 4.50 13.28 -3.72
CA LEU A 60 5.34 12.49 -4.62
C LEU A 60 5.01 12.79 -6.10
N PHE A 61 3.72 12.93 -6.43
CA PHE A 61 3.27 13.32 -7.77
C PHE A 61 3.79 14.71 -8.16
N GLN A 62 3.62 15.70 -7.30
CA GLN A 62 4.14 17.07 -7.52
C GLN A 62 5.67 17.09 -7.71
N SER A 63 6.36 16.19 -7.01
CA SER A 63 7.82 16.06 -7.08
C SER A 63 8.30 15.21 -8.27
N LYS A 64 7.38 14.68 -9.09
CA LYS A 64 7.65 13.80 -10.23
C LYS A 64 8.41 12.52 -9.84
N LEU A 65 8.14 12.00 -8.64
CA LEU A 65 8.71 10.75 -8.12
C LEU A 65 7.80 9.54 -8.35
N LEU A 66 6.63 9.76 -8.96
CA LEU A 66 5.71 8.71 -9.40
C LEU A 66 5.80 8.54 -10.92
N PRO A 67 5.58 7.32 -11.44
CA PRO A 67 5.52 7.10 -12.88
C PRO A 67 4.35 7.87 -13.49
N GLY A 68 4.50 8.29 -14.75
CA GLY A 68 3.42 8.96 -15.47
C GLY A 68 2.21 8.05 -15.78
N LYS A 69 2.37 6.75 -15.61
CA LYS A 69 1.34 5.72 -15.76
C LYS A 69 1.04 5.06 -14.40
N MET A 70 0.50 5.85 -13.48
CA MET A 70 0.03 5.37 -12.19
C MET A 70 -1.48 5.53 -12.14
N GLU A 71 -2.19 4.53 -11.64
CA GLU A 71 -3.63 4.62 -11.39
C GLU A 71 -3.92 4.34 -9.92
N ILE A 72 -4.89 5.05 -9.33
CA ILE A 72 -5.32 4.91 -7.94
C ILE A 72 -6.77 4.47 -7.93
N VAL A 73 -7.00 3.29 -7.37
CA VAL A 73 -8.33 2.72 -7.16
C VAL A 73 -8.67 2.84 -5.68
N GLY A 74 -9.55 3.77 -5.34
CA GLY A 74 -10.14 3.80 -4.00
C GLY A 74 -11.18 2.68 -3.88
N PHE A 75 -11.01 1.77 -2.92
CA PHE A 75 -11.95 0.67 -2.70
C PHE A 75 -12.64 0.80 -1.34
N GLY A 76 -13.97 0.78 -1.32
CA GLY A 76 -14.72 0.92 -0.07
C GLY A 76 -16.23 0.67 -0.19
N ARG A 77 -16.89 0.62 0.97
CA ARG A 77 -18.32 0.28 1.08
C ARG A 77 -19.27 1.43 0.79
N SER A 78 -18.80 2.66 0.98
CA SER A 78 -19.62 3.87 0.83
C SER A 78 -20.07 4.05 -0.63
N GLU A 79 -21.32 4.46 -0.83
CA GLU A 79 -21.80 4.90 -2.14
C GLU A 79 -21.23 6.29 -2.42
N ARG A 80 -20.39 6.38 -3.46
CA ARG A 80 -19.78 7.61 -3.95
C ARG A 80 -19.58 7.54 -5.46
N SER A 81 -19.72 8.66 -6.14
CA SER A 81 -19.21 8.81 -7.50
C SER A 81 -17.69 9.05 -7.49
N ASP A 82 -17.05 8.91 -8.65
CA ASP A 82 -15.64 9.29 -8.82
C ASP A 82 -15.41 10.77 -8.48
N GLU A 83 -16.33 11.66 -8.86
CA GLU A 83 -16.26 13.09 -8.58
C GLU A 83 -16.33 13.38 -7.07
N GLU A 84 -17.27 12.76 -6.38
CA GLU A 84 -17.41 12.92 -4.92
C GLU A 84 -16.17 12.37 -4.18
N PHE A 85 -15.62 11.26 -4.67
CA PHE A 85 -14.40 10.70 -4.11
C PHE A 85 -13.20 11.63 -4.33
N ARG A 86 -12.97 12.09 -5.57
CA ARG A 86 -11.90 13.03 -5.92
C ARG A 86 -11.99 14.32 -5.11
N GLU A 87 -13.17 14.92 -4.97
CA GLU A 87 -13.32 16.15 -4.19
C GLU A 87 -12.99 15.92 -2.71
N GLY A 88 -13.40 14.79 -2.13
CA GLY A 88 -13.02 14.41 -0.77
C GLY A 88 -11.50 14.25 -0.59
N LEU A 89 -10.80 13.72 -1.59
CA LEU A 89 -9.34 13.61 -1.59
C LEU A 89 -8.66 14.98 -1.73
N ARG A 90 -9.20 15.86 -2.59
CA ARG A 90 -8.71 17.23 -2.76
C ARG A 90 -8.75 17.99 -1.45
N GLN A 91 -9.88 17.93 -0.74
CA GLN A 91 -10.05 18.56 0.56
C GLN A 91 -9.03 18.00 1.56
N ALA A 92 -8.80 16.69 1.58
CA ALA A 92 -7.84 16.06 2.48
C ALA A 92 -6.39 16.55 2.25
N ILE A 93 -6.00 16.78 0.99
CA ILE A 93 -4.69 17.34 0.62
C ILE A 93 -4.57 18.78 1.13
N GLN A 94 -5.62 19.59 0.97
CA GLN A 94 -5.66 20.96 1.47
C GLN A 94 -5.60 21.02 3.01
N ASP A 95 -6.35 20.16 3.69
CA ASP A 95 -6.37 20.05 5.16
C ASP A 95 -5.02 19.62 5.73
N ALA A 96 -4.25 18.82 4.98
CA ALA A 96 -2.88 18.45 5.31
C ALA A 96 -1.87 19.60 5.12
N GLY A 97 -2.32 20.79 4.68
CA GLY A 97 -1.48 21.97 4.46
C GLY A 97 -0.68 21.92 3.16
N THR A 98 -0.97 20.97 2.27
CA THR A 98 -0.29 20.87 0.98
C THR A 98 -0.89 21.86 -0.01
N ARG A 99 -0.05 22.64 -0.68
CA ARG A 99 -0.50 23.61 -1.69
C ARG A 99 -1.01 22.86 -2.93
N VAL A 100 -2.28 23.05 -3.25
CA VAL A 100 -2.90 22.46 -4.45
C VAL A 100 -2.89 23.49 -5.58
N GLN A 101 -2.14 23.22 -6.65
CA GLN A 101 -2.23 23.97 -7.90
C GLN A 101 -3.27 23.30 -8.81
N GLU A 102 -4.20 24.06 -9.35
CA GLU A 102 -5.36 23.51 -10.09
C GLU A 102 -4.93 22.56 -11.21
N ARG A 103 -3.99 22.99 -12.04
CA ARG A 103 -3.49 22.17 -13.14
C ARG A 103 -2.89 20.84 -12.65
N VAL A 104 -2.14 20.85 -11.56
CA VAL A 104 -1.49 19.65 -11.04
C VAL A 104 -2.52 18.71 -10.39
N TRP A 105 -3.53 19.29 -9.73
CA TRP A 105 -4.68 18.54 -9.26
C TRP A 105 -5.44 17.89 -10.40
N ASP A 106 -5.76 18.63 -11.47
CA ASP A 106 -6.49 18.11 -12.61
C ASP A 106 -5.73 16.98 -13.32
N GLU A 107 -4.40 17.04 -13.35
CA GLU A 107 -3.55 15.97 -13.86
C GLU A 107 -3.58 14.75 -12.91
N PHE A 108 -3.40 14.95 -11.60
CA PHE A 108 -3.43 13.87 -10.60
C PHE A 108 -4.80 13.17 -10.51
N ALA A 109 -5.89 13.94 -10.48
CA ALA A 109 -7.24 13.44 -10.26
C ALA A 109 -7.75 12.54 -11.41
N ARG A 110 -7.18 12.67 -12.62
CA ARG A 110 -7.50 11.80 -13.76
C ARG A 110 -7.10 10.35 -13.54
N HIS A 111 -6.09 10.13 -12.70
CA HIS A 111 -5.60 8.80 -12.34
C HIS A 111 -6.38 8.17 -11.18
N ILE A 112 -7.46 8.81 -10.71
CA ILE A 112 -8.17 8.37 -9.52
C ILE A 112 -9.55 7.90 -9.92
N ILE A 113 -9.89 6.67 -9.57
CA ILE A 113 -11.24 6.11 -9.67
C ILE A 113 -11.67 5.52 -8.33
N TYR A 114 -12.98 5.41 -8.13
CA TYR A 114 -13.55 4.78 -6.96
C TYR A 114 -14.33 3.53 -7.35
N LEU A 115 -13.99 2.41 -6.73
CA LEU A 115 -14.71 1.16 -6.85
C LEU A 115 -15.44 0.85 -5.54
N ARG A 116 -16.77 0.88 -5.61
CA ARG A 116 -17.60 0.42 -4.49
C ARG A 116 -17.52 -1.10 -4.37
N GLY A 117 -17.25 -1.59 -3.18
CA GLY A 117 -17.24 -3.02 -2.89
C GLY A 117 -17.28 -3.33 -1.40
N ASN A 118 -17.72 -4.55 -1.07
CA ASN A 118 -17.63 -5.08 0.28
C ASN A 118 -16.39 -5.97 0.43
N TYR A 119 -15.76 -5.92 1.60
CA TYR A 119 -14.50 -6.64 1.85
C TYR A 119 -14.68 -8.15 2.00
N ASP A 120 -15.90 -8.62 2.22
CA ASP A 120 -16.29 -10.01 2.41
C ASP A 120 -17.10 -10.60 1.23
N ASP A 121 -17.29 -9.83 0.15
CA ASP A 121 -18.10 -10.23 -1.01
C ASP A 121 -17.22 -10.58 -2.21
N PRO A 122 -17.20 -11.86 -2.67
CA PRO A 122 -16.37 -12.28 -3.80
C PRO A 122 -16.63 -11.48 -5.08
N LYS A 123 -17.87 -11.09 -5.34
CA LYS A 123 -18.23 -10.31 -6.55
C LYS A 123 -17.57 -8.94 -6.57
N SER A 124 -17.34 -8.34 -5.40
CA SER A 124 -16.64 -7.07 -5.28
C SER A 124 -15.16 -7.20 -5.71
N PHE A 125 -14.54 -8.36 -5.47
CA PHE A 125 -13.16 -8.63 -5.88
C PHE A 125 -13.05 -9.09 -7.33
N GLU A 126 -14.06 -9.79 -7.87
CA GLU A 126 -14.18 -10.02 -9.31
C GLU A 126 -14.22 -8.69 -10.07
N ALA A 127 -15.06 -7.74 -9.65
CA ALA A 127 -15.14 -6.41 -10.24
C ALA A 127 -13.84 -5.59 -10.08
N LEU A 128 -13.10 -5.80 -8.98
CA LEU A 128 -11.77 -5.22 -8.80
C LEU A 128 -10.79 -5.78 -9.84
N GLY A 129 -10.76 -7.11 -10.03
CA GLY A 129 -9.94 -7.75 -11.05
C GLY A 129 -10.25 -7.24 -12.46
N GLU A 130 -11.52 -7.13 -12.83
CA GLU A 130 -11.94 -6.57 -14.13
C GLU A 130 -11.49 -5.11 -14.29
N THR A 131 -11.53 -4.33 -13.20
CA THR A 131 -11.07 -2.94 -13.18
C THR A 131 -9.57 -2.86 -13.41
N LEU A 132 -8.78 -3.69 -12.72
CA LEU A 132 -7.33 -3.74 -12.87
C LEU A 132 -6.93 -4.19 -14.28
N ASP A 133 -7.56 -5.26 -14.80
CA ASP A 133 -7.36 -5.74 -16.17
C ASP A 133 -7.64 -4.64 -17.20
N ARG A 134 -8.62 -3.78 -16.95
CA ARG A 134 -8.92 -2.61 -17.80
C ARG A 134 -7.82 -1.54 -17.70
N LEU A 135 -7.37 -1.20 -16.50
CA LEU A 135 -6.30 -0.21 -16.30
C LEU A 135 -4.98 -0.67 -16.91
N ASP A 136 -4.66 -1.96 -16.81
CA ASP A 136 -3.47 -2.54 -17.43
C ASP A 136 -3.48 -2.36 -18.96
N ARG A 137 -4.65 -2.53 -19.59
CA ARG A 137 -4.81 -2.35 -21.05
C ARG A 137 -4.87 -0.88 -21.48
N GLU A 138 -5.59 -0.04 -20.73
CA GLU A 138 -5.94 1.33 -21.17
C GLU A 138 -4.95 2.38 -20.68
N ALA A 139 -4.50 2.27 -19.42
CA ALA A 139 -3.58 3.21 -18.77
C ALA A 139 -2.13 2.70 -18.79
N GLY A 140 -1.91 1.41 -19.04
CA GLY A 140 -0.59 0.82 -19.15
C GLY A 140 0.11 0.69 -17.80
N THR A 141 -0.63 0.25 -16.77
CA THR A 141 -0.10 -0.11 -15.45
C THR A 141 0.69 -1.43 -15.43
N GLU A 142 0.81 -2.08 -16.60
CA GLU A 142 1.76 -3.18 -16.86
C GLU A 142 1.64 -4.38 -15.91
N ASN A 143 0.45 -4.61 -15.35
CA ASN A 143 0.14 -5.70 -14.40
C ASN A 143 0.92 -5.59 -13.08
N HIS A 144 1.35 -4.38 -12.72
CA HIS A 144 1.94 -4.08 -11.43
C HIS A 144 0.86 -3.55 -10.48
N HIS A 145 0.50 -4.32 -9.45
CA HIS A 145 -0.58 -3.99 -8.53
C HIS A 145 -0.07 -3.88 -7.09
N LEU A 146 -0.34 -2.73 -6.46
CA LEU A 146 -0.02 -2.46 -5.06
C LEU A 146 -1.31 -2.37 -4.26
N PHE A 147 -1.52 -3.27 -3.31
CA PHE A 147 -2.69 -3.31 -2.44
C PHE A 147 -2.36 -2.70 -1.08
N TYR A 148 -2.97 -1.56 -0.74
CA TYR A 148 -2.75 -0.88 0.54
C TYR A 148 -3.93 -1.09 1.48
N LEU A 149 -3.70 -1.74 2.63
CA LEU A 149 -4.71 -1.96 3.66
C LEU A 149 -4.86 -0.76 4.59
N ALA A 150 -5.50 0.32 4.12
CA ALA A 150 -5.85 1.48 4.95
C ALA A 150 -7.18 1.28 5.71
N THR A 151 -7.44 0.03 6.14
CA THR A 151 -8.62 -0.39 6.90
C THR A 151 -8.28 -0.70 8.35
N PRO A 152 -9.28 -0.82 9.24
CA PRO A 152 -9.07 -1.38 10.57
C PRO A 152 -8.55 -2.84 10.51
N PRO A 153 -7.71 -3.29 11.47
CA PRO A 153 -7.06 -4.60 11.43
C PRO A 153 -8.01 -5.80 11.36
N ASN A 154 -9.22 -5.66 11.90
CA ASN A 154 -10.23 -6.72 11.87
C ASN A 154 -10.76 -7.04 10.46
N VAL A 155 -10.37 -6.25 9.45
CA VAL A 155 -10.78 -6.42 8.05
C VAL A 155 -9.66 -7.05 7.20
N TYR A 156 -8.42 -7.09 7.71
CA TYR A 156 -7.26 -7.53 6.92
C TYR A 156 -7.42 -8.96 6.43
N ALA A 157 -7.80 -9.89 7.31
CA ALA A 157 -7.95 -11.30 6.96
C ALA A 157 -8.98 -11.51 5.84
N ASP A 158 -10.13 -10.83 5.90
CA ASP A 158 -11.16 -10.92 4.86
C ASP A 158 -10.63 -10.41 3.52
N VAL A 159 -9.98 -9.23 3.51
CA VAL A 159 -9.42 -8.65 2.27
C VAL A 159 -8.34 -9.55 1.68
N VAL A 160 -7.40 -10.06 2.49
CA VAL A 160 -6.33 -10.91 1.98
C VAL A 160 -6.88 -12.23 1.43
N ALA A 161 -7.79 -12.88 2.16
CA ALA A 161 -8.41 -14.10 1.69
C ALA A 161 -9.17 -13.90 0.37
N GLN A 162 -9.82 -12.76 0.19
CA GLN A 162 -10.56 -12.44 -1.04
C GLN A 162 -9.63 -12.07 -2.21
N LEU A 163 -8.52 -11.38 -1.95
CA LEU A 163 -7.47 -11.15 -2.95
C LEU A 163 -6.93 -12.49 -3.48
N GLY A 164 -6.62 -13.43 -2.58
CA GLY A 164 -6.14 -14.76 -2.97
C GLY A 164 -7.18 -15.57 -3.75
N LYS A 165 -8.45 -15.54 -3.33
CA LYS A 165 -9.55 -16.25 -4.06
C LYS A 165 -9.83 -15.67 -5.44
N ALA A 166 -9.61 -14.36 -5.61
CA ALA A 166 -9.79 -13.67 -6.89
C ALA A 166 -8.53 -13.75 -7.78
N GLU A 167 -7.48 -14.44 -7.33
CA GLU A 167 -6.20 -14.58 -8.04
C GLU A 167 -5.56 -13.21 -8.34
N LEU A 168 -5.63 -12.28 -7.37
CA LEU A 168 -5.06 -10.94 -7.46
C LEU A 168 -3.73 -10.80 -6.71
N GLU A 169 -3.38 -11.82 -5.91
CA GLU A 169 -2.11 -11.90 -5.18
C GLU A 169 -0.90 -12.12 -6.09
N LYS A 170 -1.13 -12.38 -7.38
CA LYS A 170 -0.12 -12.51 -8.42
C LYS A 170 -0.52 -11.72 -9.66
N PRO A 171 0.45 -11.29 -10.48
CA PRO A 171 0.16 -10.68 -11.77
C PRO A 171 -0.65 -11.62 -12.65
N ARG A 172 -1.69 -11.09 -13.28
CA ARG A 172 -2.56 -11.85 -14.19
C ARG A 172 -1.91 -12.10 -15.55
N GLN A 173 -0.78 -11.44 -15.83
CA GLN A 173 0.06 -11.63 -17.03
C GLN A 173 1.55 -11.62 -16.63
N GLU A 174 2.41 -12.18 -17.48
CA GLU A 174 3.86 -12.22 -17.25
C GLU A 174 4.47 -10.81 -17.16
N GLY A 175 5.52 -10.66 -16.33
CA GLY A 175 6.31 -9.43 -16.21
C GLY A 175 5.83 -8.45 -15.13
N GLY A 176 4.62 -8.62 -14.59
CA GLY A 176 4.10 -7.79 -13.51
C GLY A 176 4.61 -8.13 -12.11
N TRP A 177 4.12 -7.42 -11.09
CA TRP A 177 4.24 -7.81 -9.68
C TRP A 177 2.96 -7.47 -8.90
N SER A 178 2.64 -8.26 -7.88
CA SER A 178 1.56 -7.94 -6.92
C SER A 178 2.18 -7.81 -5.53
N ARG A 179 1.89 -6.72 -4.83
CA ARG A 179 2.45 -6.42 -3.50
C ARG A 179 1.36 -5.96 -2.53
N LEU A 180 1.52 -6.31 -1.27
CA LEU A 180 0.60 -5.97 -0.19
C LEU A 180 1.28 -5.07 0.83
N VAL A 181 0.65 -3.94 1.15
CA VAL A 181 1.07 -3.04 2.22
C VAL A 181 0.11 -3.19 3.40
N VAL A 182 0.64 -3.54 4.56
CA VAL A 182 -0.12 -3.74 5.80
C VAL A 182 0.34 -2.74 6.85
N GLU A 183 -0.61 -2.11 7.52
CA GLU A 183 -0.36 -1.13 8.57
C GLU A 183 -0.44 -1.75 9.97
N LYS A 184 0.23 -1.11 10.92
CA LYS A 184 0.08 -1.48 12.33
C LYS A 184 -1.32 -1.12 12.85
N PRO A 185 -1.85 -1.86 13.84
CA PRO A 185 -1.21 -2.94 14.59
C PRO A 185 -1.28 -4.31 13.89
N PHE A 186 -0.16 -5.04 13.89
CA PHE A 186 -0.04 -6.39 13.35
C PHE A 186 -0.54 -7.48 14.31
N GLY A 187 -1.55 -7.18 15.12
CA GLY A 187 -1.95 -8.00 16.27
C GLY A 187 -1.83 -7.24 17.59
N ARG A 188 -2.41 -7.79 18.65
CA ARG A 188 -2.41 -7.22 20.01
C ARG A 188 -1.54 -8.02 20.99
N ASP A 189 -1.15 -9.21 20.58
CA ASP A 189 -0.32 -10.18 21.29
C ASP A 189 0.33 -11.12 20.25
N LEU A 190 1.21 -12.00 20.71
CA LEU A 190 1.93 -12.94 19.84
C LEU A 190 0.97 -13.84 19.05
N GLU A 191 -0.09 -14.34 19.69
CA GLU A 191 -1.04 -15.26 19.06
C GLU A 191 -1.80 -14.58 17.91
N THR A 192 -2.34 -13.38 18.15
CA THR A 192 -3.06 -12.62 17.13
C THR A 192 -2.13 -12.14 16.01
N ALA A 193 -0.87 -11.87 16.31
CA ALA A 193 0.12 -11.54 15.29
C ALA A 193 0.46 -12.74 14.38
N GLN A 194 0.73 -13.90 14.97
CA GLN A 194 0.97 -15.14 14.22
C GLN A 194 -0.23 -15.52 13.35
N ARG A 195 -1.45 -15.30 13.84
CA ARG A 195 -2.67 -15.56 13.06
C ARG A 195 -2.81 -14.62 11.87
N LEU A 196 -2.52 -13.32 12.04
CA LEU A 196 -2.53 -12.37 10.94
C LEU A 196 -1.46 -12.75 9.91
N ASP A 197 -0.25 -13.03 10.38
CA ASP A 197 0.88 -13.43 9.54
C ASP A 197 0.56 -14.68 8.70
N HIS A 198 0.00 -15.72 9.35
CA HIS A 198 -0.44 -16.93 8.66
C HIS A 198 -1.47 -16.63 7.57
N CYS A 199 -2.49 -15.83 7.88
CA CYS A 199 -3.52 -15.45 6.91
C CYS A 199 -2.95 -14.65 5.73
N VAL A 200 -1.97 -13.77 5.99
CA VAL A 200 -1.28 -13.06 4.91
C VAL A 200 -0.55 -14.04 3.99
N HIS A 201 0.14 -15.02 4.58
CA HIS A 201 0.91 -16.03 3.86
C HIS A 201 0.08 -17.15 3.20
N GLU A 202 -1.22 -17.21 3.46
CA GLU A 202 -2.12 -18.03 2.65
C GLU A 202 -2.29 -17.49 1.21
N ALA A 203 -2.04 -16.19 1.00
CA ALA A 203 -2.15 -15.54 -0.31
C ALA A 203 -0.81 -14.97 -0.82
N PHE A 204 -0.05 -14.28 0.01
CA PHE A 204 1.15 -13.56 -0.42
C PHE A 204 2.44 -14.20 0.11
N ASP A 205 3.44 -14.32 -0.76
CA ASP A 205 4.81 -14.63 -0.35
C ASP A 205 5.42 -13.46 0.41
N GLU A 206 6.34 -13.71 1.36
CA GLU A 206 6.94 -12.66 2.20
C GLU A 206 7.59 -11.53 1.41
N ALA A 207 8.22 -11.82 0.26
CA ALA A 207 8.82 -10.81 -0.61
C ALA A 207 7.79 -9.83 -1.21
N GLN A 208 6.50 -10.16 -1.16
CA GLN A 208 5.40 -9.31 -1.65
C GLN A 208 4.83 -8.40 -0.54
N VAL A 209 5.15 -8.67 0.74
CA VAL A 209 4.49 -8.04 1.89
C VAL A 209 5.35 -6.94 2.50
N TYR A 210 4.78 -5.74 2.58
CA TYR A 210 5.39 -4.56 3.15
C TYR A 210 4.64 -4.17 4.43
N ARG A 211 5.22 -4.50 5.58
CA ARG A 211 4.66 -4.17 6.90
C ARG A 211 5.17 -2.79 7.32
N ILE A 212 4.27 -1.81 7.38
CA ILE A 212 4.64 -0.42 7.66
C ILE A 212 4.83 -0.20 9.17
N ASP A 213 6.04 0.22 9.53
CA ASP A 213 6.27 1.00 10.74
C ASP A 213 6.85 2.36 10.38
N HIS A 214 6.05 3.42 10.55
CA HIS A 214 6.44 4.78 10.20
C HIS A 214 7.65 5.32 10.98
N TYR A 215 8.14 4.62 12.01
CA TYR A 215 9.41 4.95 12.65
C TYR A 215 10.62 4.62 11.79
N LEU A 216 10.53 3.66 10.86
CA LEU A 216 11.62 3.25 9.97
C LEU A 216 11.80 4.18 8.77
N GLY A 217 10.80 5.02 8.46
CA GLY A 217 10.85 5.97 7.35
C GLY A 217 11.27 7.40 7.76
N LYS A 218 11.83 7.57 8.96
CA LYS A 218 12.27 8.88 9.48
C LYS A 218 13.77 9.09 9.34
#